data_AF-A0A535JQ46-F1
#
_entry.id   AF-A0A535JQ46-F1
#
_cell.length_a   1.000
_cell.length_b   1.000
_cell.length_c   1.000
_cell.angle_alpha   90.00
_cell.angle_beta   90.00
_cell.angle_gamma   90.00
#
_symmetry.space_group_name_H-M   'P 1'
#
loop_
_entity.id
_entity.type
_entity.pdbx_description
1 polymer ?
#
loop_
_entity_poly.entity_id
_entity_poly.type
_entity_poly.pdbx_seq_one_letter_code
_entity_poly.pdbx_strand_id
1 'polypeptide(L)'
;MRPQYSALVSGVPDSLKLASNVAPRPTRAELEAARGKSIPDVIAPGLDVLFVGINPSLWSGAVGLHFARPGNRFWRALHEAGLTDRLLSPHEGRELLKRRIGVTNLVNSATASADELDLHDYRGGARRIEAKIRRYRPKVVAFVGMGAYRVAFGRPRAHGGRQEERLAGATVWVLPNPSGRTAGYQMPALARAFRELRRSL
;
A
#
# COMPACT_ATOMS: atom_id res chain seq x y z
N MET A 1 9.38 -60.01 2.27
CA MET A 1 9.87 -59.39 3.52
C MET A 1 10.14 -57.92 3.27
N ARG A 2 9.31 -57.03 3.84
CA ARG A 2 9.53 -55.57 3.91
C ARG A 2 9.35 -55.18 5.39
N PRO A 3 10.22 -54.36 5.99
CA PRO A 3 10.08 -54.00 7.39
C PRO A 3 8.92 -53.02 7.59
N GLN A 4 8.09 -53.34 8.58
CA GLN A 4 7.07 -52.47 9.16
C GLN A 4 7.74 -51.38 10.00
N TYR A 5 7.34 -50.14 9.83
CA TYR A 5 7.43 -49.13 10.89
C TYR A 5 6.03 -48.58 11.13
N SER A 6 5.37 -49.21 12.11
CA SER A 6 4.23 -48.66 12.83
C SER A 6 4.78 -47.85 14.00
N ALA A 7 4.47 -46.56 14.05
CA ALA A 7 4.41 -45.79 15.29
C ALA A 7 3.54 -44.54 15.09
N LEU A 8 2.25 -44.71 15.41
CA LEU A 8 1.43 -43.81 16.22
C LEU A 8 1.79 -42.31 16.20
N VAL A 9 0.98 -41.52 15.51
CA VAL A 9 0.63 -40.16 15.95
C VAL A 9 -0.89 -40.02 15.88
N SER A 10 -1.57 -40.61 16.86
CA SER A 10 -2.93 -40.23 17.24
C SER A 10 -2.85 -39.04 18.19
N GLY A 11 -3.57 -37.96 17.86
CA GLY A 11 -3.86 -36.87 18.80
C GLY A 11 -3.11 -35.57 18.54
N VAL A 12 -3.46 -34.87 17.46
CA VAL A 12 -3.41 -33.41 17.50
C VAL A 12 -4.74 -32.95 18.12
N PRO A 13 -4.73 -32.26 19.27
CA PRO A 13 -5.96 -31.71 19.84
C PRO A 13 -6.67 -30.81 18.81
N ASP A 14 -7.99 -30.94 18.66
CA ASP A 14 -8.81 -30.11 17.76
C ASP A 14 -8.70 -28.59 18.06
N SER A 15 -8.10 -28.22 19.20
CA SER A 15 -7.85 -26.83 19.62
C SER A 15 -6.64 -26.15 18.94
N LEU A 16 -5.90 -26.81 18.05
CA LEU A 16 -4.80 -26.21 17.27
C LEU A 16 -5.15 -25.87 15.81
N LYS A 17 -6.40 -26.07 15.38
CA LYS A 17 -6.96 -25.37 14.21
C LYS A 17 -7.34 -23.95 14.63
N LEU A 18 -6.34 -23.14 14.99
CA LEU A 18 -6.49 -21.69 14.90
C LEU A 18 -6.87 -21.42 13.44
N ALA A 19 -8.14 -21.08 13.22
CA ALA A 19 -8.63 -20.64 11.93
C ALA A 19 -7.68 -19.57 11.43
N SER A 20 -6.82 -19.94 10.48
CA SER A 20 -5.98 -18.99 9.78
C SER A 20 -6.96 -18.09 9.06
N ASN A 21 -7.18 -16.89 9.62
CA ASN A 21 -8.10 -15.90 9.09
C ASN A 21 -7.50 -15.22 7.83
N VAL A 22 -6.89 -16.03 6.97
CA VAL A 22 -6.30 -15.65 5.70
C VAL A 22 -7.42 -15.80 4.69
N ALA A 23 -8.00 -14.67 4.29
CA ALA A 23 -8.96 -14.65 3.20
C ALA A 23 -8.42 -15.47 2.01
N PRO A 24 -9.25 -16.32 1.39
CA PRO A 24 -8.81 -17.19 0.32
C PRO A 24 -8.17 -16.39 -0.81
N ARG A 25 -7.13 -16.94 -1.41
CA ARG A 25 -6.45 -16.33 -2.56
C ARG A 25 -7.47 -16.14 -3.69
N PRO A 26 -7.60 -14.93 -4.26
CA PRO A 26 -8.47 -14.71 -5.41
C PRO A 26 -8.12 -15.64 -6.56
N THR A 27 -9.15 -16.23 -7.15
CA THR A 27 -9.09 -17.01 -8.38
C THR A 27 -8.70 -16.12 -9.56
N ARG A 28 -8.28 -16.74 -10.67
CA ARG A 28 -7.98 -16.00 -11.91
C ARG A 28 -9.20 -15.21 -12.42
N ALA A 29 -10.39 -15.79 -12.32
CA ALA A 29 -11.63 -15.13 -12.73
C ALA A 29 -11.92 -13.89 -11.88
N GLU A 30 -11.73 -13.97 -10.55
CA GLU A 30 -11.91 -12.83 -9.65
C GLU A 30 -10.87 -11.73 -9.89
N LEU A 31 -9.63 -12.09 -10.22
CA LEU A 31 -8.59 -11.12 -10.58
C LEU A 31 -8.94 -10.37 -11.88
N GLU A 32 -9.39 -11.07 -12.93
CA GLU A 32 -9.82 -10.40 -14.16
C GLU A 32 -11.09 -9.56 -13.94
N ALA A 33 -12.05 -10.07 -13.17
CA ALA A 33 -13.24 -9.32 -12.77
C ALA A 33 -12.93 -8.11 -11.89
N ALA A 34 -11.71 -8.00 -11.34
CA ALA A 34 -11.27 -6.85 -10.59
C ALA A 34 -10.76 -5.70 -11.46
N ARG A 35 -10.47 -5.94 -12.75
CA ARG A 35 -10.00 -4.90 -13.67
C ARG A 35 -10.96 -3.72 -13.68
N GLY A 36 -10.44 -2.50 -13.54
CA GLY A 36 -11.26 -1.29 -13.49
C GLY A 36 -11.97 -1.04 -12.15
N LYS A 37 -11.99 -2.00 -11.21
CA LYS A 37 -12.61 -1.77 -9.90
C LYS A 37 -11.82 -0.75 -9.09
N SER A 38 -12.56 0.10 -8.39
CA SER A 38 -12.03 1.01 -7.39
C SER A 38 -12.00 0.33 -6.02
N ILE A 39 -11.14 0.83 -5.12
CA ILE A 39 -11.15 0.43 -3.71
C ILE A 39 -11.46 1.65 -2.82
N PRO A 40 -12.15 1.47 -1.68
CA PRO A 40 -12.44 2.58 -0.78
C PRO A 40 -11.16 3.20 -0.22
N ASP A 41 -11.13 4.52 -0.08
CA ASP A 41 -10.04 5.19 0.62
C ASP A 41 -10.10 4.90 2.13
N VAL A 42 -8.93 4.83 2.75
CA VAL A 42 -8.79 4.93 4.21
C VAL A 42 -8.37 6.36 4.51
N ILE A 43 -9.32 7.25 4.73
CA ILE A 43 -9.05 8.68 4.86
C ILE A 43 -9.99 9.35 5.85
N ALA A 44 -9.47 10.34 6.59
CA ALA A 44 -10.21 11.16 7.53
C ALA A 44 -9.58 12.57 7.59
N PRO A 45 -10.24 13.57 8.18
CA PRO A 45 -9.59 14.84 8.53
C PRO A 45 -8.49 14.65 9.59
N GLY A 46 -7.53 15.58 9.64
CA GLY A 46 -6.54 15.62 10.72
C GLY A 46 -5.47 14.53 10.65
N LEU A 47 -5.18 14.00 9.46
CA LEU A 47 -4.09 13.04 9.28
C LEU A 47 -2.71 13.71 9.41
N ASP A 48 -1.77 13.02 10.03
CA ASP A 48 -0.36 13.41 9.99
C ASP A 48 0.24 13.04 8.62
N VAL A 49 -0.16 11.89 8.06
CA VAL A 49 0.25 11.49 6.71
C VAL A 49 -0.86 10.80 5.93
N LEU A 50 -1.01 11.19 4.66
CA LEU A 50 -1.79 10.47 3.66
C LEU A 50 -0.84 9.78 2.66
N PHE A 51 -0.76 8.45 2.69
CA PHE A 51 -0.04 7.68 1.70
C PHE A 51 -0.84 7.57 0.40
N VAL A 52 -0.17 7.78 -0.73
CA VAL A 52 -0.76 7.72 -2.06
C VAL A 52 -0.05 6.62 -2.87
N GLY A 53 -0.71 5.47 -3.03
CA GLY A 53 -0.29 4.45 -3.98
C GLY A 53 -0.53 4.89 -5.43
N ILE A 54 0.05 4.15 -6.38
CA ILE A 54 -0.16 4.43 -7.81
C ILE A 54 -1.60 4.09 -8.18
N ASN A 55 -1.93 2.81 -8.16
CA ASN A 55 -3.25 2.26 -8.39
C ASN A 55 -3.37 0.86 -7.76
N PRO A 56 -4.60 0.36 -7.53
CA PRO A 56 -4.78 -1.00 -7.06
C PRO A 56 -4.23 -2.01 -8.07
N SER A 57 -3.50 -3.02 -7.58
CA SER A 57 -3.31 -4.24 -8.39
C SER A 57 -4.65 -4.99 -8.53
N LEU A 58 -4.79 -5.87 -9.53
CA LEU A 58 -5.95 -6.77 -9.63
C LEU A 58 -6.25 -7.51 -8.31
N TRP A 59 -5.21 -7.90 -7.56
CA TRP A 59 -5.40 -8.52 -6.24
C TRP A 59 -6.07 -7.57 -5.26
N SER A 60 -5.53 -6.35 -5.13
CA SER A 60 -6.12 -5.32 -4.27
C SER A 60 -7.54 -4.95 -4.69
N GLY A 61 -7.81 -4.88 -5.99
CA GLY A 61 -9.15 -4.66 -6.54
C GLY A 61 -10.11 -5.81 -6.21
N ALA A 62 -9.65 -7.06 -6.29
CA ALA A 62 -10.46 -8.24 -6.00
C ALA A 62 -10.88 -8.30 -4.52
N VAL A 63 -9.95 -7.99 -3.61
CA VAL A 63 -10.21 -8.05 -2.17
C VAL A 63 -10.69 -6.73 -1.56
N GLY A 64 -10.65 -5.62 -2.32
CA GLY A 64 -11.06 -4.29 -1.82
C GLY A 64 -10.08 -3.63 -0.84
N LEU A 65 -8.82 -4.06 -0.79
CA LEU A 65 -7.86 -3.67 0.24
C LEU A 65 -6.56 -3.09 -0.35
N HIS A 66 -6.06 -2.03 0.28
CA HIS A 66 -4.81 -1.37 -0.13
C HIS A 66 -3.60 -2.28 0.09
N PHE A 67 -2.70 -2.33 -0.90
CA PHE A 67 -1.43 -3.05 -0.83
C PHE A 67 -1.56 -4.54 -0.40
N ALA A 68 -2.65 -5.21 -0.81
CA ALA A 68 -3.02 -6.53 -0.30
C ALA A 68 -2.34 -7.71 -1.01
N ARG A 69 -1.73 -7.49 -2.18
CA ARG A 69 -1.04 -8.54 -2.94
C ARG A 69 0.09 -9.15 -2.10
N PRO A 70 0.18 -10.48 -1.98
CA PRO A 70 1.32 -11.14 -1.36
C PRO A 70 2.65 -10.65 -1.95
N GLY A 71 3.62 -10.40 -1.08
CA GLY A 71 4.92 -9.83 -1.45
C GLY A 71 4.92 -8.31 -1.63
N ASN A 72 3.78 -7.61 -1.50
CA ASN A 72 3.81 -6.16 -1.28
C ASN A 72 4.31 -5.87 0.14
N ARG A 73 5.23 -4.92 0.25
CA ARG A 73 5.98 -4.65 1.49
C ARG A 73 5.50 -3.42 2.25
N PHE A 74 4.41 -2.77 1.83
CA PHE A 74 3.92 -1.52 2.42
C PHE A 74 3.64 -1.66 3.92
N TRP A 75 2.83 -2.65 4.30
CA TRP A 75 2.46 -2.92 5.69
C TRP A 75 3.68 -3.24 6.56
N ARG A 76 4.61 -4.02 6.02
CA ARG A 76 5.88 -4.33 6.68
C ARG A 76 6.76 -3.10 6.83
N ALA A 77 6.83 -2.23 5.81
CA ALA A 77 7.59 -0.99 5.86
C ALA A 77 7.03 0.00 6.89
N LEU A 78 5.70 0.12 7.01
CA LEU A 78 5.07 0.92 8.07
C LEU A 78 5.52 0.45 9.46
N HIS A 79 5.46 -0.86 9.71
CA HIS A 79 5.85 -1.43 10.99
C HIS A 79 7.35 -1.29 11.27
N GLU A 80 8.22 -1.66 10.33
CA GLU A 80 9.67 -1.58 10.53
C GLU A 80 10.17 -0.13 10.66
N ALA A 81 9.49 0.84 10.05
CA ALA A 81 9.74 2.26 10.27
C ALA A 81 9.13 2.79 11.59
N GLY A 82 8.28 1.99 12.24
CA GLY A 82 7.58 2.26 13.48
C GLY A 82 6.43 3.27 13.34
N LEU A 83 5.87 3.44 12.13
CA LEU A 83 4.58 4.12 11.97
C LEU A 83 3.44 3.30 12.61
N THR A 84 3.63 1.99 12.76
CA THR A 84 2.76 1.10 13.53
C THR A 84 3.59 0.31 14.55
N ASP A 85 3.01 0.15 15.74
CA ASP A 85 3.53 -0.61 16.89
C ASP A 85 3.63 -2.11 16.62
N ARG A 86 2.76 -2.65 15.78
CA ARG A 86 2.81 -4.02 15.27
C ARG A 86 2.63 -4.08 13.76
N LEU A 87 2.88 -5.25 13.18
CA LEU A 87 2.53 -5.52 11.78
C LEU A 87 1.01 -5.64 11.66
N LEU A 88 0.40 -4.69 10.94
CA LEU A 88 -1.01 -4.76 10.56
C LEU A 88 -1.18 -5.55 9.26
N SER A 89 -2.26 -6.31 9.17
CA SER A 89 -2.71 -6.91 7.92
C SER A 89 -3.50 -5.89 7.06
N PRO A 90 -3.63 -6.11 5.74
CA PRO A 90 -4.45 -5.24 4.89
C PRO A 90 -5.91 -5.08 5.35
N HIS A 91 -6.49 -6.10 5.99
CA HIS A 91 -7.87 -6.07 6.53
C HIS A 91 -8.02 -5.05 7.66
N GLU A 92 -6.93 -4.76 8.36
CA GLU A 92 -6.90 -3.82 9.48
C GLU A 92 -6.63 -2.39 9.00
N GLY A 93 -6.76 -2.09 7.71
CA GLY A 93 -6.35 -0.78 7.18
C GLY A 93 -7.04 0.41 7.85
N ARG A 94 -8.27 0.26 8.35
CA ARG A 94 -8.95 1.32 9.12
C ARG A 94 -8.29 1.64 10.46
N GLU A 95 -7.53 0.72 11.06
CA GLU A 95 -6.76 0.94 12.29
C GLU A 95 -5.66 2.01 12.12
N LEU A 96 -5.25 2.29 10.88
CA LEU A 96 -4.31 3.37 10.57
C LEU A 96 -4.86 4.75 10.96
N LEU A 97 -6.18 4.94 10.90
CA LEU A 97 -6.82 6.21 11.24
C LEU A 97 -6.63 6.57 12.72
N LYS A 98 -6.56 5.57 13.62
CA LYS A 98 -6.25 5.79 15.06
C LYS A 98 -4.85 6.36 15.28
N ARG A 99 -3.96 6.18 14.29
CA ARG A 99 -2.58 6.68 14.26
C ARG A 99 -2.44 7.89 13.32
N ARG A 100 -3.55 8.50 12.90
CA ARG A 100 -3.59 9.65 11.98
C ARG A 100 -2.90 9.36 10.64
N ILE A 101 -2.92 8.11 10.20
CA ILE A 101 -2.37 7.66 8.91
C ILE A 101 -3.54 7.32 7.98
N GLY A 102 -3.51 7.86 6.76
CA GLY A 102 -4.45 7.53 5.69
C GLY A 102 -3.77 6.86 4.50
N VAL A 103 -4.59 6.22 3.65
CA VAL A 103 -4.17 5.56 2.42
C VAL A 103 -5.20 5.80 1.31
N THR A 104 -4.72 6.19 0.14
CA THR A 104 -5.48 6.38 -1.11
C THR A 104 -4.64 5.91 -2.30
N ASN A 105 -5.22 5.88 -3.49
CA ASN A 105 -4.48 5.76 -4.76
C ASN A 105 -4.61 7.03 -5.61
N LEU A 106 -3.58 7.30 -6.40
CA LEU A 106 -3.54 8.35 -7.41
C LEU A 106 -4.57 8.07 -8.51
N VAL A 107 -4.55 6.85 -9.05
CA VAL A 107 -5.57 6.33 -9.95
C VAL A 107 -6.33 5.21 -9.24
N ASN A 108 -7.63 5.39 -9.02
CA ASN A 108 -8.44 4.41 -8.29
C ASN A 108 -9.16 3.45 -9.25
N SER A 109 -8.36 2.77 -10.08
CA SER A 109 -8.81 1.78 -11.07
C SER A 109 -7.78 0.65 -11.11
N ALA A 110 -8.23 -0.59 -10.88
CA ALA A 110 -7.32 -1.71 -10.74
C ALA A 110 -6.77 -2.21 -12.09
N THR A 111 -5.47 -2.46 -12.15
CA THR A 111 -4.77 -2.99 -13.34
C THR A 111 -3.78 -4.10 -12.96
N ALA A 112 -3.23 -4.85 -13.93
CA ALA A 112 -2.21 -5.87 -13.66
C ALA A 112 -0.82 -5.23 -13.49
N SER A 113 -0.53 -4.17 -14.25
CA SER A 113 0.66 -3.32 -14.09
C SER A 113 0.32 -1.83 -14.10
N ALA A 114 1.15 -1.04 -13.43
CA ALA A 114 1.08 0.42 -13.49
C ALA A 114 1.40 0.96 -14.90
N ASP A 115 2.03 0.15 -15.75
CA ASP A 115 2.35 0.48 -17.14
C ASP A 115 1.11 0.52 -18.06
N GLU A 116 -0.04 0.03 -17.57
CA GLU A 116 -1.33 0.15 -18.26
C GLU A 116 -1.96 1.54 -18.09
N LEU A 117 -1.40 2.40 -17.23
CA LEU A 117 -1.90 3.74 -16.99
C LEU A 117 -1.28 4.74 -17.96
N ASP A 118 -2.11 5.58 -18.55
CA ASP A 118 -1.65 6.62 -19.47
C ASP A 118 -1.49 7.99 -18.77
N LEU A 119 -1.00 8.99 -19.53
CA LEU A 119 -0.84 10.35 -19.02
C LEU A 119 -2.16 11.01 -18.61
N HIS A 120 -3.28 10.65 -19.24
CA HIS A 120 -4.59 11.18 -18.90
C HIS A 120 -5.04 10.66 -17.52
N ASP A 121 -4.84 9.37 -17.25
CA ASP A 121 -5.09 8.75 -15.95
C ASP A 121 -4.30 9.43 -14.83
N TYR A 122 -3.00 9.64 -15.05
CA TYR A 122 -2.13 10.30 -14.08
C TYR A 122 -2.55 11.75 -13.82
N ARG A 123 -2.85 12.54 -14.85
CA ARG A 123 -3.33 13.93 -14.71
C ARG A 123 -4.67 14.00 -14.01
N GLY A 124 -5.60 13.10 -14.34
CA GLY A 124 -6.88 12.96 -13.64
C GLY A 124 -6.68 12.59 -12.17
N GLY A 125 -5.74 11.69 -11.89
CA GLY A 125 -5.35 11.30 -10.54
C GLY A 125 -4.80 12.45 -9.72
N ALA A 126 -3.88 13.24 -10.29
CA ALA A 126 -3.30 14.39 -9.62
C ALA A 126 -4.37 15.39 -9.15
N ARG A 127 -5.33 15.73 -10.04
CA ARG A 127 -6.47 16.61 -9.69
C ARG A 127 -7.31 16.05 -8.54
N ARG A 128 -7.60 14.74 -8.55
CA ARG A 128 -8.36 14.08 -7.47
C ARG A 128 -7.60 14.08 -6.14
N ILE A 129 -6.30 13.83 -6.16
CA ILE A 129 -5.46 13.87 -4.95
C ILE A 129 -5.41 15.27 -4.39
N GLU A 130 -5.23 16.29 -5.23
CA GLU A 130 -5.23 17.68 -4.78
C GLU A 130 -6.57 18.08 -4.13
N ALA A 131 -7.70 17.65 -4.73
CA ALA A 131 -9.02 17.84 -4.13
C ALA A 131 -9.17 17.14 -2.76
N LYS A 132 -8.65 15.91 -2.63
CA LYS A 132 -8.62 15.19 -1.34
C LYS A 132 -7.77 15.93 -0.31
N ILE A 133 -6.62 16.47 -0.70
CA ILE A 133 -5.75 17.23 0.22
C ILE A 133 -6.45 18.50 0.69
N ARG A 134 -7.10 19.25 -0.21
CA ARG A 134 -7.91 20.42 0.16
C ARG A 134 -9.01 20.07 1.17
N ARG A 135 -9.70 18.94 0.95
CA ARG A 135 -10.82 18.50 1.80
C ARG A 135 -10.37 17.98 3.17
N TYR A 136 -9.37 17.11 3.22
CA TYR A 136 -8.99 16.38 4.43
C TYR A 136 -7.80 17.00 5.17
N ARG A 137 -7.10 17.95 4.53
CA ARG A 137 -5.99 18.74 5.09
C ARG A 137 -4.94 17.90 5.86
N PRO A 138 -4.39 16.81 5.27
CA PRO A 138 -3.30 16.08 5.90
C PRO A 138 -2.07 16.99 6.04
N LYS A 139 -1.26 16.80 7.10
CA LYS A 139 0.01 17.54 7.24
C LYS A 139 1.00 17.19 6.13
N VAL A 140 1.10 15.89 5.82
CA VAL A 140 1.99 15.33 4.80
C VAL A 140 1.19 14.48 3.80
N VAL A 141 1.55 14.57 2.52
CA VAL A 141 1.15 13.61 1.48
C VAL A 141 2.40 12.84 1.02
N ALA A 142 2.37 11.52 1.11
CA ALA A 142 3.49 10.66 0.78
C ALA A 142 3.18 9.78 -0.44
N PHE A 143 3.74 10.10 -1.60
CA PHE A 143 3.59 9.32 -2.83
C PHE A 143 4.49 8.10 -2.81
N VAL A 144 3.90 6.92 -2.95
CA VAL A 144 4.59 5.65 -2.87
C VAL A 144 4.84 5.12 -4.28
N GLY A 145 5.99 5.49 -4.85
CA GLY A 145 6.34 5.24 -6.25
C GLY A 145 6.77 6.52 -6.96
N MET A 146 8.07 6.75 -7.04
CA MET A 146 8.67 7.96 -7.61
C MET A 146 8.23 8.23 -9.05
N GLY A 147 8.20 7.22 -9.92
CA GLY A 147 7.81 7.38 -11.33
C GLY A 147 6.41 7.97 -11.49
N ALA A 148 5.44 7.44 -10.76
CA ALA A 148 4.06 7.93 -10.81
C ALA A 148 3.94 9.39 -10.36
N TYR A 149 4.66 9.77 -9.29
CA TYR A 149 4.71 11.17 -8.86
C TYR A 149 5.31 12.09 -9.95
N ARG A 150 6.47 11.70 -10.50
CA ARG A 150 7.16 12.47 -11.55
C ARG A 150 6.24 12.71 -12.76
N VAL A 151 5.53 11.68 -13.19
CA VAL A 151 4.62 11.75 -14.34
C VAL A 151 3.39 12.59 -14.01
N ALA A 152 2.69 12.31 -12.91
CA ALA A 152 1.42 12.94 -12.58
C ALA A 152 1.53 14.43 -12.28
N PHE A 153 2.65 14.87 -11.71
CA PHE A 153 2.88 16.27 -11.34
C PHE A 153 3.86 16.98 -12.28
N GLY A 154 4.35 16.33 -13.34
CA GLY A 154 5.30 16.93 -14.28
C GLY A 154 6.60 17.36 -13.58
N ARG A 155 7.18 16.47 -12.78
CA ARG A 155 8.39 16.71 -11.98
C ARG A 155 9.49 15.69 -12.32
N PRO A 156 10.04 15.66 -13.54
CA PRO A 156 10.96 14.60 -13.98
C PRO A 156 12.23 14.47 -13.12
N ARG A 157 12.63 15.55 -12.44
CA ARG A 157 13.82 15.61 -11.57
C ARG A 157 13.54 15.40 -10.08
N ALA A 158 12.31 15.06 -9.68
CA ALA A 158 11.98 14.81 -8.27
C ALA A 158 12.80 13.64 -7.71
N HIS A 159 13.35 13.78 -6.51
CA HIS A 159 14.14 12.76 -5.82
C HIS A 159 13.35 12.14 -4.66
N GLY A 160 13.88 11.06 -4.07
CA GLY A 160 13.25 10.42 -2.91
C GLY A 160 13.39 11.29 -1.66
N GLY A 161 12.38 11.29 -0.80
CA GLY A 161 12.34 12.10 0.42
C GLY A 161 11.38 13.28 0.33
N ARG A 162 11.56 14.25 1.23
CA ARG A 162 10.78 15.49 1.28
C ARG A 162 11.04 16.35 0.04
N GLN A 163 9.98 16.89 -0.55
CA GLN A 163 10.07 17.88 -1.63
C GLN A 163 9.95 19.31 -1.07
N GLU A 164 10.52 20.27 -1.79
CA GLU A 164 10.41 21.70 -1.45
C GLU A 164 8.99 22.22 -1.67
N GLU A 165 8.38 21.80 -2.78
CA GLU A 165 7.01 22.18 -3.14
C GLU A 165 5.98 21.53 -2.21
N ARG A 166 4.95 22.32 -1.88
CA ARG A 166 3.75 21.84 -1.18
C ARG A 166 2.65 21.56 -2.19
N LEU A 167 1.81 20.58 -1.89
CA LEU A 167 0.61 20.30 -2.68
C LEU A 167 -0.62 20.67 -1.85
N ALA A 168 -1.36 21.71 -2.29
CA ALA A 168 -2.52 22.23 -1.56
C ALA A 168 -2.26 22.46 -0.06
N GLY A 169 -1.07 22.97 0.28
CA GLY A 169 -0.62 23.26 1.65
C GLY A 169 0.08 22.09 2.36
N ALA A 170 -0.13 20.85 1.94
CA ALA A 170 0.53 19.68 2.54
C ALA A 170 2.01 19.58 2.11
N THR A 171 2.87 19.17 3.03
CA THR A 171 4.27 18.82 2.70
C THR A 171 4.27 17.56 1.84
N VAL A 172 5.05 17.54 0.75
CA VAL A 172 5.13 16.38 -0.14
C VAL A 172 6.33 15.52 0.20
N TRP A 173 6.11 14.21 0.26
CA TRP A 173 7.15 13.19 0.33
C TRP A 173 7.02 12.22 -0.84
N VAL A 174 8.17 11.79 -1.37
CA VAL A 174 8.24 10.76 -2.42
C VAL A 174 9.01 9.57 -1.88
N LEU A 175 8.36 8.42 -1.85
CA LEU A 175 8.88 7.18 -1.28
C LEU A 175 9.11 6.13 -2.37
N PRO A 176 10.04 5.19 -2.15
CA PRO A 176 10.23 4.05 -3.04
C PRO A 176 8.99 3.14 -3.08
N ASN A 177 8.80 2.43 -4.20
CA ASN A 177 7.67 1.53 -4.39
C ASN A 177 7.86 0.22 -3.58
N PRO A 178 6.91 -0.17 -2.70
CA PRO A 178 7.00 -1.36 -1.86
C PRO A 178 6.67 -2.66 -2.59
N SER A 179 6.25 -2.59 -3.86
CA SER A 179 5.99 -3.78 -4.69
C SER A 179 7.19 -4.72 -4.66
N GLY A 180 6.93 -6.02 -4.42
CA GLY A 180 7.95 -7.06 -4.52
C GLY A 180 8.45 -7.29 -5.96
N ARG A 181 7.77 -6.73 -6.97
CA ARG A 181 8.24 -6.76 -8.37
C ARG A 181 9.37 -5.76 -8.64
N THR A 182 9.56 -4.77 -7.78
CA THR A 182 10.58 -3.74 -7.96
C THR A 182 11.87 -4.18 -7.26
N ALA A 183 12.89 -4.55 -8.04
CA ALA A 183 14.20 -4.99 -7.52
C ALA A 183 15.02 -3.87 -6.85
N GLY A 184 14.64 -2.59 -7.07
CA GLY A 184 15.46 -1.44 -6.70
C GLY A 184 15.57 -1.11 -5.21
N TYR A 185 14.69 -1.64 -4.35
CA TYR A 185 14.75 -1.37 -2.91
C TYR A 185 14.56 -2.65 -2.11
N GLN A 186 15.59 -3.02 -1.33
CA GLN A 186 15.49 -4.06 -0.30
C GLN A 186 14.74 -3.53 0.93
N MET A 187 14.20 -4.45 1.75
CA MET A 187 13.42 -4.08 2.94
C MET A 187 14.10 -3.06 3.86
N PRO A 188 15.39 -3.19 4.21
CA PRO A 188 16.05 -2.21 5.09
C PRO A 188 16.09 -0.78 4.51
N ALA A 189 16.27 -0.65 3.20
CA ALA A 189 16.29 0.65 2.53
C ALA A 189 14.87 1.25 2.45
N LEU A 190 13.87 0.43 2.16
CA LEU A 190 12.46 0.83 2.17
C LEU A 190 12.02 1.31 3.57
N ALA A 191 12.33 0.53 4.61
CA ALA A 191 12.02 0.89 5.99
C ALA A 191 12.75 2.17 6.44
N ARG A 192 13.99 2.40 5.98
CA ARG A 192 14.74 3.63 6.25
C ARG A 192 14.03 4.86 5.66
N ALA A 193 13.61 4.81 4.40
CA ALA A 193 12.89 5.93 3.76
C ALA A 193 11.57 6.26 4.48
N PHE A 194 10.82 5.22 4.91
CA PHE A 194 9.60 5.41 5.68
C PHE A 194 9.89 5.96 7.10
N ARG A 195 11.02 5.60 7.70
CA ARG A 195 11.45 6.11 9.02
C ARG A 195 11.87 7.58 8.95
N GLU A 196 12.52 7.99 7.87
CA GLU A 196 12.84 9.40 7.62
C GLU A 196 11.56 10.24 7.52
N LEU A 197 10.55 9.76 6.78
CA LEU A 197 9.23 10.37 6.77
C LEU A 197 8.65 10.47 8.20
N ARG A 198 8.62 9.36 8.95
CA ARG A 198 8.09 9.33 10.33
C ARG A 198 8.74 10.39 11.22
N ARG A 199 10.07 10.57 11.14
CA ARG A 199 10.83 11.54 11.93
C ARG A 199 10.47 13.00 11.61
N SER A 200 9.75 13.25 10.51
CA SER A 200 9.30 14.58 10.11
C SER A 200 7.84 14.90 10.48
N LEU A 201 7.10 13.95 11.08
CA LEU A 201 5.69 14.08 11.43
C LEU A 201 5.46 14.80 12.77
#